data_AF-A0A944SR06-F1
#
_entry.id   AF-A0A944SR06-F1
#
_cell.length_a   1.000
_cell.length_b   1.000
_cell.length_c   1.000
_cell.angle_alpha   90.00
_cell.angle_beta   90.00
_cell.angle_gamma   90.00
#
_symmetry.space_group_name_H-M   'P 1'
#
loop_
_entity.id
_entity.type
_entity.pdbx_description
1 polymer ?
#
loop_
_entity_poly.entity_id
_entity_poly.type
_entity_poly.pdbx_seq_one_letter_code
_entity_poly.pdbx_strand_id
1 'polypeptide(L)'
;MSFRKEEKLNIHKSQLINIMSWIYDNDGFKLYDSRVVSSTYFDNENMQMHKDSEEGCSPRKKVRIRSYSRDSHNASNSRLEVKTSAVEGRYKTSQEKFDINKYITKGFIDEDYGICNPKVRVTYHRDYFKIHNVRMTIDRKIEYLQLNSRGRGIFKAYDPDIVVEIKAEDYVPIEYLFNKFQFNRIRFSKYSRAINSLAAMA
;
A
#
# COMPACT_ATOMS: atom_id res chain seq x y z
N MET A 1 -18.65 9.65 -5.08
CA MET A 1 -17.28 9.13 -4.92
C MET A 1 -16.40 10.25 -4.38
N SER A 2 -15.57 10.02 -3.36
CA SER A 2 -14.63 11.05 -2.85
C SER A 2 -13.27 10.81 -3.50
N PHE A 3 -12.90 11.71 -4.41
CA PHE A 3 -11.56 11.77 -4.98
C PHE A 3 -10.60 12.37 -3.94
N ARG A 4 -9.34 11.93 -3.97
CA ARG A 4 -8.29 12.42 -3.09
C ARG A 4 -6.97 12.49 -3.84
N LYS A 5 -6.19 13.52 -3.52
CA LYS A 5 -4.80 13.66 -3.96
C LYS A 5 -3.91 12.88 -3.00
N GLU A 6 -3.10 11.96 -3.52
CA GLU A 6 -2.18 11.14 -2.73
C GLU A 6 -0.76 11.27 -3.29
N GLU A 7 0.18 11.72 -2.47
CA GLU A 7 1.59 11.85 -2.83
C GLU A 7 2.47 11.10 -1.82
N LYS A 8 3.59 10.55 -2.29
CA LYS A 8 4.59 9.90 -1.44
C LYS A 8 5.87 10.71 -1.43
N LEU A 9 6.47 10.81 -0.26
CA LEU A 9 7.66 11.61 -0.01
C LEU A 9 8.89 10.70 0.01
N ASN A 10 9.98 11.18 -0.56
CA ASN A 10 11.27 10.52 -0.56
C ASN A 10 12.01 10.86 0.73
N ILE A 11 11.85 10.01 1.75
CA ILE A 11 12.43 10.21 3.06
C ILE A 11 13.10 8.91 3.48
N HIS A 12 14.41 8.97 3.67
CA HIS A 12 15.18 7.83 4.15
C HIS A 12 14.94 7.61 5.65
N LYS A 13 15.04 6.37 6.12
CA LYS A 13 14.82 6.00 7.52
C LYS A 13 15.68 6.80 8.50
N SER A 14 16.91 7.16 8.12
CA SER A 14 17.79 7.99 8.95
C SER A 14 17.22 9.38 9.24
N GLN A 15 16.31 9.88 8.39
CA GLN A 15 15.63 11.17 8.56
C GLN A 15 14.33 11.04 9.37
N LEU A 16 14.05 9.88 9.98
CA LEU A 16 12.84 9.69 10.78
C LEU A 16 12.73 10.71 11.92
N ILE A 17 13.84 11.02 12.60
CA ILE A 17 13.84 12.04 13.66
C ILE A 17 13.51 13.41 13.08
N ASN A 18 14.11 13.77 11.95
CA ASN A 18 13.89 15.06 11.29
C ASN A 18 12.44 15.25 10.85
N ILE A 19 11.81 14.24 10.24
CA ILE A 19 10.40 14.34 9.84
C ILE A 19 9.47 14.41 11.06
N MET A 20 9.81 13.72 12.15
CA MET A 20 9.03 13.80 13.39
C MET A 20 9.14 15.19 14.04
N SER A 21 10.33 15.79 14.07
CA SER A 21 10.51 17.20 14.50
C SER A 21 9.72 18.13 13.60
N TRP A 22 9.86 17.99 12.27
CA TRP A 22 9.15 18.82 11.32
C TRP A 22 7.62 18.76 11.50
N ILE A 23 7.05 17.59 11.80
CA ILE A 23 5.63 17.46 12.11
C ILE A 23 5.28 18.27 13.36
N TYR A 24 6.06 18.14 14.43
CA TYR A 24 5.84 18.87 15.68
C TYR A 24 5.95 20.39 15.49
N ASP A 25 7.00 20.84 14.82
CA ASP A 25 7.31 22.26 14.57
C ASP A 25 6.27 22.95 13.65
N ASN A 26 5.42 22.17 12.96
CA ASN A 26 4.36 22.64 12.07
C ASN A 26 2.95 22.33 12.61
N ASP A 27 2.82 22.24 13.94
CA ASP A 27 1.56 21.99 14.67
C ASP A 27 0.84 20.70 14.24
N GLY A 28 1.61 19.72 13.77
CA GLY A 28 1.11 18.42 13.40
C GLY A 28 0.79 17.57 14.63
N PHE A 29 -0.34 16.88 14.61
CA PHE A 29 -0.78 16.05 15.73
C PHE A 29 -1.14 14.62 15.28
N LYS A 30 -1.05 13.68 16.23
CA LYS A 30 -1.42 12.28 16.00
C LYS A 30 -2.94 12.18 15.81
N LEU A 31 -3.36 11.65 14.66
CA LEU A 31 -4.78 11.57 14.30
C LEU A 31 -5.46 10.30 14.84
N TYR A 32 -4.73 9.19 14.87
CA TYR A 32 -5.20 7.89 15.36
C TYR A 32 -4.05 7.12 15.99
N ASP A 33 -4.38 6.10 16.78
CA ASP A 33 -3.38 5.16 17.24
C ASP A 33 -2.68 4.39 16.13
N SER A 34 -1.41 4.11 16.42
CA SER A 34 -0.54 3.34 15.56
C SER A 34 -1.08 1.93 15.47
N ARG A 35 -1.10 1.37 14.26
CA ARG A 35 -1.62 0.01 14.03
C ARG A 35 -0.79 -0.74 13.02
N VAL A 36 -0.84 -2.06 13.14
CA VAL A 36 -0.30 -2.97 12.14
C VAL A 36 -1.28 -3.03 10.97
N VAL A 37 -0.75 -2.91 9.76
CA VAL A 37 -1.48 -3.12 8.53
C VAL A 37 -0.86 -4.29 7.79
N SER A 38 -1.69 -5.23 7.38
CA SER A 38 -1.28 -6.39 6.60
C SER A 38 -2.07 -6.44 5.30
N SER A 39 -1.41 -6.69 4.18
CA SER A 39 -2.06 -6.83 2.87
C SER A 39 -1.44 -7.97 2.07
N THR A 40 -2.24 -8.98 1.74
CA THR A 40 -1.87 -10.03 0.79
C THR A 40 -2.30 -9.59 -0.61
N TYR A 41 -1.33 -9.41 -1.50
CA TYR A 41 -1.54 -9.06 -2.90
C TYR A 41 -1.63 -10.30 -3.78
N PHE A 42 -2.47 -10.20 -4.79
CA PHE A 42 -2.72 -11.23 -5.78
C PHE A 42 -2.24 -10.77 -7.15
N ASP A 43 -1.77 -11.72 -7.95
CA ASP A 43 -1.40 -11.50 -9.35
C ASP A 43 -1.50 -12.83 -10.09
N ASN A 44 -1.46 -12.77 -11.42
CA ASN A 44 -1.37 -13.97 -12.26
C ASN A 44 0.06 -14.52 -12.28
N GLU A 45 0.25 -15.69 -12.88
CA GLU A 45 1.58 -16.32 -12.97
C GLU A 45 2.59 -15.47 -13.76
N ASN A 46 2.10 -14.66 -14.69
CA ASN A 46 2.93 -13.75 -15.49
C ASN A 46 3.27 -12.44 -14.77
N MET A 47 2.81 -12.24 -13.52
CA MET A 47 2.97 -11.02 -12.72
C MET A 47 2.52 -9.75 -13.47
N GLN A 48 1.43 -9.86 -14.22
CA GLN A 48 1.02 -8.83 -15.16
C GLN A 48 0.52 -7.56 -14.44
N MET A 49 -0.18 -7.68 -13.31
CA MET A 49 -0.58 -6.48 -12.53
C MET A 49 0.64 -5.71 -12.01
N HIS A 50 1.72 -6.42 -11.65
CA HIS A 50 2.99 -5.81 -11.29
C HIS A 50 3.64 -5.10 -12.48
N LYS A 51 3.79 -5.79 -13.63
CA LYS A 51 4.39 -5.21 -14.85
C LYS A 51 3.67 -3.95 -15.30
N ASP A 52 2.34 -4.00 -15.39
CA ASP A 52 1.52 -2.83 -15.73
C ASP A 52 1.72 -1.66 -14.77
N SER A 53 1.96 -1.95 -13.48
CA SER A 53 2.23 -0.92 -12.48
C SER A 53 3.59 -0.25 -12.66
N GLU A 54 4.62 -1.01 -13.03
CA GLU A 54 5.97 -0.48 -13.25
C GLU A 54 6.05 0.31 -14.55
N GLU A 55 5.47 -0.21 -15.63
CA GLU A 55 5.40 0.44 -16.94
C GLU A 55 4.43 1.63 -16.95
N GLY A 56 3.50 1.68 -15.99
CA GLY A 56 2.52 2.76 -15.90
C GLY A 56 1.31 2.59 -16.83
N CYS A 57 1.11 1.40 -17.38
CA CYS A 57 -0.01 1.02 -18.25
C CYS A 57 -1.37 1.32 -17.61
N SER A 58 -2.36 1.66 -18.43
CA SER A 58 -3.72 2.00 -18.01
C SER A 58 -4.73 1.39 -19.00
N PRO A 59 -5.81 0.75 -18.54
CA PRO A 59 -6.19 0.54 -17.14
C PRO A 59 -5.29 -0.52 -16.47
N ARG A 60 -5.13 -0.42 -15.15
CA ARG A 60 -4.40 -1.42 -14.34
C ARG A 60 -5.03 -1.63 -12.97
N LYS A 61 -4.89 -2.83 -12.41
CA LYS A 61 -5.46 -3.18 -11.10
C LYS A 61 -4.42 -3.63 -10.10
N LYS A 62 -4.77 -3.50 -8.82
CA LYS A 62 -4.11 -4.17 -7.69
C LYS A 62 -5.17 -4.77 -6.81
N VAL A 63 -5.17 -6.10 -6.70
CA VAL A 63 -6.10 -6.84 -5.86
C VAL A 63 -5.41 -7.29 -4.58
N ARG A 64 -6.06 -7.09 -3.43
CA ARG A 64 -5.51 -7.49 -2.14
C ARG A 64 -6.57 -7.84 -1.12
N ILE A 65 -6.23 -8.77 -0.23
CA ILE A 65 -6.92 -8.91 1.06
C ILE A 65 -6.13 -8.11 2.09
N ARG A 66 -6.82 -7.23 2.82
CA ARG A 66 -6.22 -6.34 3.81
C ARG A 66 -6.89 -6.45 5.16
N SER A 67 -6.09 -6.48 6.22
CA SER A 67 -6.53 -6.50 7.61
C SER A 67 -5.66 -5.60 8.50
N TYR A 68 -6.08 -5.43 9.74
CA TYR A 68 -5.39 -4.64 10.77
C TYR A 68 -4.80 -5.52 11.88
N SER A 69 -4.26 -6.68 11.50
CA SER A 69 -3.46 -7.55 12.37
C SER A 69 -2.26 -8.11 11.60
N ARG A 70 -1.24 -8.56 12.34
CA ARG A 70 -0.14 -9.37 11.82
C ARG A 70 -0.57 -10.82 11.59
N ASP A 71 -1.57 -11.29 12.33
CA ASP A 71 -2.09 -12.65 12.25
C ASP A 71 -2.73 -12.92 10.90
N SER A 72 -2.97 -14.19 10.58
CA SER A 72 -3.68 -14.59 9.37
C SER A 72 -4.98 -13.80 9.17
N HIS A 73 -5.26 -13.46 7.91
CA HIS A 73 -6.51 -12.78 7.55
C HIS A 73 -7.71 -13.61 8.00
N ASN A 74 -8.71 -12.96 8.58
CA ASN A 74 -9.93 -13.59 9.05
C ASN A 74 -11.18 -12.78 8.68
N ALA A 75 -12.34 -13.42 8.71
CA ALA A 75 -13.57 -12.88 8.15
C ALA A 75 -14.08 -11.62 8.87
N SER A 76 -13.76 -11.44 10.15
CA SER A 76 -14.27 -10.30 10.93
C SER A 76 -13.48 -9.01 10.71
N ASN A 77 -12.22 -9.10 10.27
CA ASN A 77 -11.32 -7.94 10.19
C ASN A 77 -10.65 -7.71 8.84
N SER A 78 -10.98 -8.54 7.84
CA SER A 78 -10.35 -8.50 6.52
C SER A 78 -11.30 -7.96 5.46
N ARG A 79 -10.73 -7.25 4.49
CA ARG A 79 -11.46 -6.73 3.34
C ARG A 79 -10.75 -7.12 2.07
N LEU A 80 -11.51 -7.59 1.08
CA LEU A 80 -11.03 -7.72 -0.29
C LEU A 80 -11.13 -6.35 -0.94
N GLU A 81 -9.98 -5.77 -1.29
CA GLU A 81 -9.86 -4.47 -1.92
C GLU A 81 -9.33 -4.61 -3.34
N VAL A 82 -10.01 -4.00 -4.31
CA VAL A 82 -9.50 -3.82 -5.68
C VAL A 82 -9.24 -2.35 -5.89
N LYS A 83 -8.02 -2.00 -6.29
CA LYS A 83 -7.63 -0.64 -6.68
C LYS A 83 -7.41 -0.60 -8.17
N THR A 84 -8.18 0.21 -8.87
CA THR A 84 -8.07 0.40 -10.32
C THR A 84 -7.51 1.78 -10.61
N SER A 85 -6.54 1.87 -11.52
CA SER A 85 -6.09 3.13 -12.11
C SER A 85 -6.42 3.08 -13.60
N ALA A 86 -7.26 4.00 -14.05
CA ALA A 86 -7.72 4.13 -15.42
C ALA A 86 -7.53 5.58 -15.91
N VAL A 87 -7.90 5.86 -17.15
CA VAL A 87 -7.78 7.22 -17.75
C VAL A 87 -8.71 8.19 -17.03
N GLU A 88 -9.88 7.72 -16.65
CA GLU A 88 -10.93 8.47 -15.95
C GLU A 88 -10.59 8.74 -14.48
N GLY A 89 -9.58 8.05 -13.94
CA GLY A 89 -9.06 8.28 -12.60
C GLY A 89 -8.77 7.01 -11.83
N ARG A 90 -8.70 7.15 -10.50
CA ARG A 90 -8.40 6.04 -9.58
C ARG A 90 -9.62 5.68 -8.76
N TYR A 91 -9.94 4.40 -8.77
CA TYR A 91 -11.10 3.83 -8.09
C TYR A 91 -10.67 2.75 -7.11
N LYS A 92 -11.48 2.56 -6.07
CA LYS A 92 -11.29 1.48 -5.11
C LYS A 92 -12.62 0.88 -4.71
N THR A 93 -12.76 -0.43 -4.88
CA THR A 93 -13.86 -1.21 -4.30
C THR A 93 -13.37 -1.96 -3.07
N SER A 94 -14.28 -2.29 -2.17
CA SER A 94 -13.99 -3.00 -0.93
C SER A 94 -15.17 -3.89 -0.57
N GLN A 95 -14.90 -5.17 -0.32
CA GLN A 95 -15.89 -6.16 0.08
C GLN A 95 -15.52 -6.76 1.44
N GLU A 96 -16.49 -6.84 2.34
CA GLU A 96 -16.33 -7.42 3.69
C GLU A 96 -16.72 -8.90 3.73
N LYS A 97 -17.77 -9.29 3.01
CA LYS A 97 -18.26 -10.68 2.97
C LYS A 97 -17.69 -11.40 1.76
N PHE A 98 -16.65 -12.20 1.97
CA PHE A 98 -16.05 -13.05 0.94
C PHE A 98 -15.36 -14.27 1.58
N ASP A 99 -15.14 -15.32 0.80
CA ASP A 99 -14.50 -16.56 1.29
C ASP A 99 -12.97 -16.42 1.29
N ILE A 100 -12.41 -15.95 2.41
CA ILE A 100 -10.96 -15.77 2.57
C ILE A 100 -10.17 -17.05 2.29
N ASN A 101 -10.67 -18.20 2.75
CA ASN A 101 -9.96 -19.47 2.58
C ASN A 101 -9.87 -19.83 1.11
N LYS A 102 -10.95 -19.66 0.35
CA LYS A 102 -10.93 -19.82 -1.12
C LYS A 102 -9.88 -18.92 -1.76
N TYR A 103 -9.89 -17.62 -1.49
CA TYR A 103 -8.94 -16.69 -2.11
C TYR A 103 -7.49 -17.05 -1.76
N ILE A 104 -7.18 -17.33 -0.49
CA ILE A 104 -5.81 -17.61 -0.04
C ILE A 104 -5.28 -18.96 -0.52
N THR A 105 -6.13 -19.98 -0.68
CA THR A 105 -5.67 -21.33 -1.05
C THR A 105 -5.85 -21.68 -2.51
N LYS A 106 -6.80 -21.04 -3.20
CA LYS A 106 -7.16 -21.34 -4.59
C LYS A 106 -7.12 -20.12 -5.52
N GLY A 107 -6.93 -18.91 -4.99
CA GLY A 107 -6.98 -17.70 -5.78
C GLY A 107 -8.40 -17.35 -6.23
N PHE A 108 -8.47 -16.59 -7.33
CA PHE A 108 -9.72 -16.21 -8.00
C PHE A 108 -9.47 -15.99 -9.50
N ILE A 109 -10.53 -15.86 -10.28
CA ILE A 109 -10.46 -15.50 -11.70
C ILE A 109 -10.81 -14.02 -11.82
N ASP A 110 -9.87 -13.24 -12.35
CA ASP A 110 -10.04 -11.84 -12.71
C ASP A 110 -10.37 -11.73 -14.21
N GLU A 111 -11.24 -10.81 -14.57
CA GLU A 111 -11.69 -10.61 -15.96
C GLU A 111 -10.57 -10.17 -16.90
N ASP A 112 -9.63 -9.35 -16.41
CA ASP A 112 -8.55 -8.78 -17.23
C ASP A 112 -7.25 -9.59 -17.12
N TYR A 113 -7.01 -10.20 -15.95
CA TYR A 113 -5.75 -10.85 -15.62
C TYR A 113 -5.82 -12.38 -15.54
N GLY A 114 -7.01 -12.97 -15.68
CA GLY A 114 -7.22 -14.41 -15.58
C GLY A 114 -7.02 -14.96 -14.17
N ILE A 115 -6.43 -16.15 -14.05
CA ILE A 115 -6.24 -16.81 -12.75
C ILE A 115 -5.21 -16.04 -11.92
N CYS A 116 -5.67 -15.53 -10.78
CA CYS A 116 -4.86 -14.74 -9.85
C CYS A 116 -4.71 -15.48 -8.52
N ASN A 117 -3.46 -15.67 -8.11
CA ASN A 117 -3.07 -16.37 -6.88
C ASN A 117 -2.42 -15.39 -5.89
N PRO A 118 -2.40 -15.68 -4.58
CA PRO A 118 -1.65 -14.87 -3.64
C PRO A 118 -0.16 -14.94 -3.95
N LYS A 119 0.50 -13.77 -4.05
CA LYS A 119 1.92 -13.69 -4.39
C LYS A 119 2.78 -13.19 -3.23
N VAL A 120 2.35 -12.12 -2.58
CA VAL A 120 3.11 -11.51 -1.48
C VAL A 120 2.21 -10.95 -0.40
N ARG A 121 2.65 -11.06 0.84
CA ARG A 121 2.06 -10.38 1.98
C ARG A 121 2.99 -9.26 2.43
N VAL A 122 2.44 -8.05 2.51
CA VAL A 122 3.12 -6.86 2.99
C VAL A 122 2.56 -6.46 4.34
N THR A 123 3.40 -6.41 5.36
CA THR A 123 3.01 -6.05 6.74
C THR A 123 3.84 -4.87 7.23
N TYR A 124 3.24 -3.90 7.90
CA TYR A 124 3.96 -2.72 8.41
C TYR A 124 3.22 -2.04 9.57
N HIS A 125 3.95 -1.23 10.34
CA HIS A 125 3.39 -0.36 11.37
C HIS A 125 3.11 1.01 10.76
N ARG A 126 1.89 1.51 10.92
CA ARG A 126 1.48 2.83 10.42
C ARG A 126 1.17 3.78 11.54
N ASP A 127 1.80 4.94 11.49
CA ASP A 127 1.46 6.11 12.29
C ASP A 127 0.62 7.10 11.45
N TYR A 128 -0.29 7.82 12.12
CA TYR A 128 -1.24 8.72 11.49
C TYR A 128 -1.11 10.11 12.08
N PHE A 129 -0.91 11.11 11.22
CA PHE A 129 -0.82 12.51 11.59
C PHE A 129 -1.77 13.35 10.77
N LYS A 130 -2.15 14.49 11.33
CA LYS A 130 -2.85 15.57 10.63
C LYS A 130 -1.99 16.82 10.77
N ILE A 131 -1.68 17.45 9.66
CA ILE A 131 -0.81 18.64 9.58
C ILE A 131 -1.26 19.49 8.40
N HIS A 132 -1.42 20.80 8.60
CA HIS A 132 -1.93 21.73 7.59
C HIS A 132 -3.23 21.27 6.91
N ASN A 133 -4.17 20.71 7.68
CA ASN A 133 -5.40 20.09 7.18
C ASN A 133 -5.21 18.92 6.17
N VAL A 134 -3.99 18.41 6.03
CA VAL A 134 -3.62 17.26 5.20
C VAL A 134 -3.32 16.07 6.10
N ARG A 135 -3.74 14.87 5.71
CA ARG A 135 -3.43 13.65 6.45
C ARG A 135 -2.06 13.16 6.02
N MET A 136 -1.15 12.95 6.96
CA MET A 136 0.14 12.31 6.72
C MET A 136 0.16 10.92 7.38
N THR A 137 0.82 9.96 6.75
CA THR A 137 1.09 8.65 7.35
C THR A 137 2.55 8.27 7.18
N ILE A 138 3.12 7.68 8.22
CA ILE A 138 4.48 7.12 8.21
C ILE A 138 4.36 5.61 8.39
N ASP A 139 4.81 4.86 7.40
CA ASP A 139 4.84 3.40 7.44
C ASP A 139 6.27 2.93 7.76
N ARG A 140 6.42 2.16 8.83
CA ARG A 140 7.70 1.68 9.37
C ARG A 140 7.70 0.16 9.51
N LYS A 141 8.91 -0.42 9.63
CA LYS A 141 9.12 -1.87 9.80
C LYS A 141 8.36 -2.67 8.72
N ILE A 142 8.55 -2.27 7.47
CA ILE A 142 7.84 -2.87 6.34
C ILE A 142 8.47 -4.23 6.06
N GLU A 143 7.66 -5.27 6.16
CA GLU A 143 8.01 -6.66 5.91
C GLU A 143 7.34 -7.14 4.62
N TYR A 144 8.11 -7.85 3.80
CA TYR A 144 7.69 -8.51 2.58
C TYR A 144 7.81 -10.02 2.77
N LEU A 145 6.69 -10.73 2.65
CA LEU A 145 6.65 -12.20 2.75
C LEU A 145 6.17 -12.76 1.41
N GLN A 146 7.02 -13.53 0.74
CA GLN A 146 6.63 -14.29 -0.46
C GLN A 146 5.70 -15.44 -0.07
N LEU A 147 4.64 -15.63 -0.85
CA LEU A 147 3.66 -16.69 -0.65
C LEU A 147 3.77 -17.72 -1.76
N ASN A 148 3.58 -18.99 -1.43
CA ASN A 148 3.32 -20.03 -2.41
C ASN A 148 1.86 -20.03 -2.86
N SER A 149 1.52 -20.88 -3.84
CA SER A 149 0.16 -21.06 -4.35
C SER A 149 -0.87 -21.46 -3.30
N ARG A 150 -0.45 -22.02 -2.16
CA ARG A 150 -1.31 -22.38 -1.03
C ARG A 150 -1.38 -21.28 0.05
N GLY A 151 -0.84 -20.09 -0.24
CA GLY A 151 -0.84 -18.95 0.67
C GLY A 151 0.12 -19.06 1.85
N ARG A 152 1.07 -20.02 1.83
CA ARG A 152 2.08 -20.18 2.90
C ARG A 152 3.31 -19.33 2.59
N GLY A 153 3.89 -18.73 3.63
CA GLY A 153 5.13 -17.97 3.54
C GLY A 153 6.32 -18.85 3.16
N ILE A 154 7.13 -18.39 2.21
CA ILE A 154 8.36 -19.07 1.77
C ILE A 154 9.59 -18.29 2.22
N PHE A 155 9.66 -17.03 1.78
CA PHE A 155 10.81 -16.17 1.99
C PHE A 155 10.37 -14.81 2.54
N LYS A 156 11.22 -14.20 3.35
CA LYS A 156 10.93 -12.92 4.01
C LYS A 156 12.06 -11.91 3.79
N ALA A 157 11.69 -10.72 3.38
CA ALA A 157 12.55 -9.55 3.29
C ALA A 157 11.98 -8.38 4.11
N TYR A 158 12.81 -7.37 4.33
CA TYR A 158 12.43 -6.13 5.00
C TYR A 158 12.81 -4.95 4.12
N ASP A 159 11.94 -3.95 4.04
CA ASP A 159 12.32 -2.69 3.40
C ASP A 159 13.34 -1.97 4.30
N PRO A 160 14.46 -1.48 3.74
CA PRO A 160 15.44 -0.72 4.52
C PRO A 160 14.87 0.62 5.00
N ASP A 161 13.86 1.14 4.29
CA ASP A 161 13.35 2.49 4.45
C ASP A 161 11.96 2.58 5.07
N ILE A 162 11.54 3.81 5.32
CA ILE A 162 10.18 4.18 5.71
C ILE A 162 9.42 4.69 4.48
N VAL A 163 8.09 4.69 4.56
CA VAL A 163 7.27 5.29 3.50
C VAL A 163 6.40 6.37 4.12
N VAL A 164 6.61 7.60 3.68
CA VAL A 164 5.80 8.75 4.07
C VAL A 164 4.83 9.09 2.95
N GLU A 165 3.55 9.20 3.27
CA GLU A 165 2.46 9.48 2.32
C GLU A 165 1.59 10.61 2.87
N ILE A 166 1.28 11.60 2.03
CA ILE A 166 0.31 12.65 2.31
C ILE A 166 -0.96 12.44 1.50
N LYS A 167 -2.11 12.74 2.10
CA LYS A 167 -3.44 12.63 1.51
C LYS A 167 -4.24 13.88 1.77
N ALA A 168 -4.67 14.52 0.70
CA ALA A 168 -5.53 15.68 0.71
C ALA A 168 -6.85 15.38 0.00
N GLU A 169 -7.89 16.10 0.40
CA GLU A 169 -9.15 16.10 -0.33
C GLU A 169 -8.95 16.81 -1.70
N ASP A 170 -9.78 16.45 -2.67
CA ASP A 170 -9.56 16.85 -4.07
C ASP A 170 -9.59 18.37 -4.29
N TYR A 171 -10.36 19.11 -3.49
CA TYR A 171 -10.43 20.57 -3.55
C TYR A 171 -9.14 21.29 -3.11
N VAL A 172 -8.21 20.60 -2.44
CA VAL A 172 -6.95 21.20 -1.99
C VAL A 172 -6.02 21.41 -3.20
N PRO A 173 -5.58 22.65 -3.50
CA PRO A 173 -4.67 22.92 -4.61
C PRO A 173 -3.36 22.13 -4.50
N ILE A 174 -2.81 21.66 -5.61
CA ILE A 174 -1.57 20.87 -5.59
C ILE A 174 -0.38 21.75 -5.19
N GLU A 175 -0.41 23.02 -5.58
CA GLU A 175 0.56 24.05 -5.24
C GLU A 175 0.62 24.27 -3.72
N TYR A 176 -0.54 24.18 -3.04
CA TYR A 176 -0.58 24.21 -1.58
C TYR A 176 0.22 23.06 -0.97
N LEU A 177 0.10 21.85 -1.53
CA LEU A 177 0.85 20.68 -1.07
C LEU A 177 2.35 20.81 -1.34
N PHE A 178 2.75 21.40 -2.48
CA PHE A 178 4.15 21.65 -2.79
C PHE A 178 4.75 22.72 -1.86
N ASN A 179 4.02 23.79 -1.59
CA ASN A 179 4.47 24.86 -0.72
C ASN A 179 4.59 24.44 0.74
N LYS A 180 3.63 23.64 1.24
CA LYS A 180 3.59 23.19 2.64
C LYS A 180 4.44 21.96 2.92
N PHE A 181 4.60 21.05 1.95
CA PHE A 181 5.40 19.85 2.10
C PHE A 181 6.55 19.89 1.10
N GLN A 182 7.63 20.61 1.43
CA GLN A 182 8.80 20.81 0.57
C GLN A 182 9.75 19.60 0.59
N PHE A 183 9.19 18.40 0.42
CA PHE A 183 9.91 17.14 0.34
C PHE A 183 9.86 16.60 -1.09
N ASN A 184 10.96 16.00 -1.54
CA ASN A 184 10.99 15.34 -2.85
C ASN A 184 9.89 14.28 -2.96
N ARG A 185 9.18 14.26 -4.09
CA ARG A 185 8.12 13.28 -4.36
C ARG A 185 8.68 12.07 -5.08
N ILE A 186 8.15 10.89 -4.77
CA ILE A 186 8.50 9.64 -5.45
C ILE A 186 7.27 8.84 -5.85
N ARG A 187 7.38 8.12 -6.97
CA ARG A 187 6.47 7.00 -7.25
C ARG A 187 6.90 5.83 -6.39
N PHE A 188 5.98 5.33 -5.57
CA PHE A 188 6.27 4.18 -4.73
C PHE A 188 5.04 3.29 -4.54
N SER A 189 5.27 1.98 -4.65
CA SER A 189 4.28 0.92 -4.55
C SER A 189 4.87 -0.16 -3.64
N LYS A 190 4.32 -0.32 -2.43
CA LYS A 190 4.76 -1.39 -1.52
C LYS A 190 4.67 -2.78 -2.17
N TYR A 191 3.64 -2.99 -3.00
CA TYR A 191 3.48 -4.22 -3.77
C TYR A 191 4.65 -4.45 -4.73
N SER A 192 4.93 -3.46 -5.59
CA SER A 192 6.02 -3.58 -6.58
C SER A 192 7.37 -3.73 -5.89
N ARG A 193 7.61 -2.93 -4.85
CA ARG A 193 8.83 -2.98 -4.04
C ARG A 193 9.03 -4.37 -3.41
N ALA A 194 7.95 -4.99 -2.93
CA ALA A 194 7.99 -6.36 -2.43
C ALA A 194 8.40 -7.36 -3.52
N ILE A 195 7.76 -7.30 -4.71
CA ILE A 195 8.10 -8.19 -5.83
C ILE A 195 9.56 -8.02 -6.25
N ASN A 196 10.01 -6.79 -6.48
CA ASN A 196 11.39 -6.50 -6.90
C ASN A 196 12.41 -6.94 -5.85
N SER A 197 12.12 -6.68 -4.56
CA SER A 197 13.01 -7.05 -3.46
C SER A 197 13.15 -8.56 -3.29
N LEU A 198 12.08 -9.32 -3.53
CA LEU A 198 12.08 -10.77 -3.38
C LEU A 198 12.71 -11.46 -4.61
N ALA A 199 12.50 -10.90 -5.81
CA ALA A 199 13.11 -11.39 -7.04
C ALA A 199 14.64 -11.22 -7.04
N ALA A 200 15.17 -10.15 -6.47
CA ALA A 200 16.61 -9.91 -6.37
C ALA A 200 17.36 -10.84 -5.40
N MET A 201 16.63 -11.66 -4.62
CA MET A 201 17.20 -12.61 -3.66
C MET A 201 17.09 -14.07 -4.12
N ALA A 202 16.48 -14.31 -5.29
CA ALA A 202 16.34 -15.62 -5.93
C ALA A 202 17.43 -15.80 -6.99
#